data_AF-A0A9W9EVT3-F1
#
_entry.id   AF-A0A9W9EVT3-F1
#
_cell.length_a   1.000
_cell.length_b   1.000
_cell.length_c   1.000
_cell.angle_alpha   90.00
_cell.angle_beta   90.00
_cell.angle_gamma   90.00
#
_symmetry.space_group_name_H-M   'P 1'
#
loop_
_entity.id
_entity.type
_entity.pdbx_description
1 polymer ?
#
loop_
_entity_poly.entity_id
_entity_poly.type
_entity_poly.pdbx_seq_one_letter_code
_entity_poly.pdbx_strand_id
1 'polypeptide(L)'
;MLNNETRGPTLDFLGFEEVLISTCYRLLKFRPLLESRKNHGVSAMYHLGLISFMMSTFLQFNHQKIINHRLLSVCLQESSESQASENHGFLYFWFVMIAGIWVSNDEDGEWAIRRIRETTSLQSINTWDEAQRVLCMFPWVHDLHSQYGYELWSMARNAE
;
A
#
# COMPACT_ATOMS: atom_id res chain seq x y z
N MET A 1 21.94 -14.84 13.98
CA MET A 1 20.97 -15.14 15.04
C MET A 1 20.06 -13.92 15.13
N LEU A 2 18.90 -13.98 14.49
CA LEU A 2 17.99 -12.84 14.34
C LEU A 2 16.88 -12.94 15.40
N ASN A 3 16.93 -11.95 16.29
CA ASN A 3 16.00 -11.46 17.31
C ASN A 3 15.08 -12.42 18.08
N ASN A 4 15.29 -12.33 19.39
CA ASN A 4 14.52 -12.92 20.47
C ASN A 4 13.39 -11.96 20.89
N GLU A 5 12.19 -12.53 20.94
CA GLU A 5 11.01 -12.21 21.76
C GLU A 5 10.17 -10.93 21.58
N THR A 6 8.86 -11.21 21.50
CA THR A 6 7.67 -10.37 21.70
C THR A 6 7.24 -9.43 20.58
N ARG A 7 6.54 -9.95 19.55
CA ARG A 7 5.47 -9.26 18.78
C ARG A 7 4.91 -10.16 17.67
N GLY A 8 3.62 -10.49 17.74
CA GLY A 8 2.81 -11.04 16.63
C GLY A 8 3.34 -12.31 15.95
N PRO A 9 2.61 -12.87 14.96
CA PRO A 9 3.20 -13.86 14.07
C PRO A 9 4.22 -13.14 13.19
N THR A 10 5.49 -13.18 13.61
CA THR A 10 6.62 -12.86 12.73
C THR A 10 6.55 -13.75 11.51
N LEU A 11 6.60 -13.16 10.32
CA LEU A 11 6.60 -13.91 9.07
C LEU A 11 7.84 -14.83 9.09
N ASP A 12 7.63 -16.14 9.21
CA ASP A 12 8.74 -17.09 9.16
C ASP A 12 9.33 -17.14 7.74
N PHE A 13 10.49 -17.79 7.59
CA PHE A 13 11.18 -17.82 6.30
C PHE A 13 10.30 -18.38 5.17
N LEU A 14 9.48 -19.38 5.48
CA LEU A 14 8.57 -20.02 4.53
C LEU A 14 7.43 -19.07 4.14
N GLY A 15 6.78 -18.41 5.11
CA GLY A 15 5.77 -17.40 4.86
C GLY A 15 6.31 -16.19 4.09
N PHE A 16 7.57 -15.82 4.34
CA PHE A 16 8.25 -14.78 3.56
C PHE A 16 8.45 -15.19 2.10
N GLU A 17 8.95 -16.40 1.86
CA GLU A 17 9.14 -16.93 0.52
C GLU A 17 7.80 -17.07 -0.23
N GLU A 18 6.76 -17.56 0.44
CA GLU A 18 5.41 -17.69 -0.14
C GLU A 18 4.82 -16.32 -0.52
N VAL A 19 4.92 -15.31 0.35
CA VAL A 19 4.45 -13.96 0.06
C VAL A 19 5.24 -13.35 -1.11
N LEU A 20 6.56 -13.53 -1.13
CA LEU A 20 7.42 -13.05 -2.21
C LEU A 20 7.05 -13.69 -3.56
N ILE A 21 7.00 -15.03 -3.61
CA ILE A 21 6.69 -15.78 -4.84
C ILE A 21 5.27 -15.47 -5.32
N SER A 22 4.28 -15.45 -4.42
CA SER A 22 2.88 -15.15 -4.74
C SER A 22 2.75 -13.73 -5.30
N THR A 23 3.45 -12.76 -4.73
CA THR A 23 3.41 -11.38 -5.19
C THR A 23 4.12 -11.21 -6.53
N CYS A 24 5.31 -11.79 -6.70
CA CYS A 24 6.01 -11.83 -7.98
C CYS A 24 5.16 -12.47 -9.09
N TYR A 25 4.50 -13.60 -8.81
CA TYR A 25 3.63 -14.27 -9.76
C TYR A 25 2.41 -13.42 -10.13
N ARG A 26 1.77 -12.76 -9.15
CA ARG A 26 0.67 -11.82 -9.41
C ARG A 26 1.15 -10.67 -10.29
N LEU A 27 2.30 -10.07 -10.01
CA LEU A 27 2.86 -9.00 -10.86
C LEU A 27 3.16 -9.47 -12.28
N LEU A 28 3.80 -10.64 -12.44
CA LEU A 28 4.08 -11.22 -13.76
C LEU A 28 2.79 -11.50 -14.54
N LYS A 29 1.73 -11.95 -13.86
CA LYS A 29 0.42 -12.23 -14.46
C LYS A 29 -0.32 -10.94 -14.87
N PHE A 30 -0.03 -9.81 -14.23
CA PHE A 30 -0.73 -8.55 -14.51
C PHE A 30 -0.31 -7.88 -15.83
N ARG A 31 0.87 -8.19 -16.39
CA ARG A 31 1.25 -8.14 -17.84
C ARG A 31 2.78 -8.04 -18.02
N PRO A 32 3.34 -8.49 -19.16
CA PRO A 32 4.65 -8.06 -19.62
C PRO A 32 4.64 -6.56 -19.95
N LEU A 33 5.72 -5.85 -19.64
CA LEU A 33 5.92 -4.40 -19.83
C LEU A 33 5.64 -3.84 -21.26
N LEU A 34 5.32 -4.70 -22.24
CA LEU A 34 5.18 -4.41 -23.67
C LEU A 34 3.74 -4.27 -24.17
N GLU A 35 2.71 -4.63 -23.41
CA GLU A 35 1.33 -4.45 -23.86
C GLU A 35 0.80 -3.05 -23.51
N SER A 36 0.22 -2.37 -24.51
CA SER A 36 -0.13 -0.94 -24.46
C SER A 36 -0.89 -0.55 -23.18
N ARG A 37 -0.39 0.52 -22.53
CA ARG A 37 -0.90 1.22 -21.34
C ARG A 37 -2.33 1.79 -21.55
N LYS A 38 -3.32 0.93 -21.76
CA LYS A 38 -4.73 1.32 -21.96
C LYS A 38 -5.68 0.80 -20.87
N ASN A 39 -5.17 0.17 -19.83
CA ASN A 39 -6.00 -0.19 -18.68
C ASN A 39 -6.04 0.98 -17.70
N HIS A 40 -6.98 1.89 -17.92
CA HIS A 40 -7.46 2.80 -16.88
C HIS A 40 -8.53 2.04 -16.10
N GLY A 41 -8.33 1.85 -14.79
CA GLY A 41 -9.29 1.11 -13.95
C GLY A 41 -8.66 0.36 -12.77
N VAL A 42 -9.51 -0.40 -12.06
CA VAL A 42 -9.17 -1.19 -10.85
C VAL A 42 -7.94 -2.08 -11.01
N SER A 43 -7.77 -2.71 -12.18
CA SER A 43 -6.64 -3.61 -12.45
C SER A 43 -5.29 -2.88 -12.44
N ALA A 44 -5.23 -1.66 -12.96
CA ALA A 44 -4.00 -0.87 -12.94
C ALA A 44 -3.68 -0.36 -11.54
N MET A 45 -4.71 0.07 -10.80
CA MET A 45 -4.58 0.45 -9.39
C MET A 45 -4.04 -0.70 -8.54
N TYR A 46 -4.61 -1.90 -8.68
CA TYR A 46 -4.13 -3.07 -7.93
C TYR A 46 -2.69 -3.44 -8.33
N HIS A 47 -2.35 -3.37 -9.62
CA HIS A 47 -0.99 -3.62 -10.07
C HIS A 47 0.02 -2.60 -9.49
N LEU A 48 -0.31 -1.30 -9.50
CA LEU A 48 0.52 -0.25 -8.91
C LEU A 48 0.64 -0.42 -7.39
N GLY A 49 -0.45 -0.80 -6.71
CA GLY A 49 -0.43 -1.15 -5.29
C GLY A 49 0.50 -2.33 -5.00
N LEU A 50 0.46 -3.38 -5.82
CA LEU A 50 1.37 -4.53 -5.69
C LEU A 50 2.83 -4.18 -5.94
N ILE A 51 3.13 -3.32 -6.93
CA ILE A 51 4.49 -2.84 -7.17
C ILE A 51 4.98 -2.07 -5.95
N SER A 52 4.15 -1.18 -5.41
CA SER A 52 4.48 -0.35 -4.25
C SER A 52 4.70 -1.20 -3.00
N PHE A 53 3.84 -2.21 -2.78
CA PHE A 53 3.99 -3.21 -1.73
C PHE A 53 5.28 -4.03 -1.88
N MET A 54 5.62 -4.47 -3.10
CA MET A 54 6.87 -5.18 -3.35
C MET A 54 8.09 -4.31 -3.04
N MET A 55 8.06 -3.05 -3.50
CA MET A 55 9.14 -2.10 -3.29
C MET A 55 9.29 -1.76 -1.79
N SER A 56 8.18 -1.60 -1.06
CA SER A 56 8.21 -1.36 0.39
C SER A 56 8.61 -2.61 1.20
N THR A 57 8.35 -3.81 0.70
CA THR A 57 8.62 -5.04 1.47
C THR A 57 10.02 -5.59 1.20
N PHE A 58 10.46 -5.60 -0.07
CA PHE A 58 11.63 -6.36 -0.49
C PHE A 58 12.78 -5.51 -1.03
N LEU A 59 12.52 -4.24 -1.36
CA LEU A 59 13.52 -3.32 -1.91
C LEU A 59 13.81 -2.16 -0.94
N GLN A 60 13.72 -2.45 0.35
CA GLN A 60 14.22 -1.59 1.43
C GLN A 60 15.58 -2.09 1.93
N PHE A 61 16.51 -1.17 2.18
CA PHE A 61 17.77 -1.45 2.86
C PHE A 61 17.77 -0.65 4.15
N ASN A 62 17.94 -1.33 5.29
CA ASN A 62 17.91 -0.70 6.61
C ASN A 62 16.65 0.16 6.86
N HIS A 63 15.48 -0.33 6.45
CA HIS A 63 14.18 0.38 6.52
C HIS A 63 14.11 1.71 5.76
N GLN A 64 15.13 2.02 4.98
CA GLN A 64 15.11 3.14 4.04
C GLN A 64 14.85 2.60 2.64
N LYS A 65 14.02 3.32 1.89
CA LYS A 65 13.79 3.02 0.47
C LYS A 65 15.13 3.07 -0.26
N ILE A 66 15.48 1.97 -0.92
CA ILE A 66 16.70 1.91 -1.75
C ILE A 66 16.57 2.87 -2.93
N ILE A 67 15.34 3.14 -3.39
CA ILE A 67 15.09 3.95 -4.58
C ILE A 67 13.90 4.89 -4.35
N ASN A 68 14.13 6.21 -4.39
CA ASN A 68 13.05 7.19 -4.56
C ASN A 68 12.62 7.17 -6.04
N HIS A 69 11.58 6.39 -6.33
CA HIS A 69 10.99 6.35 -7.67
C HIS A 69 9.88 7.39 -7.80
N ARG A 70 10.25 8.63 -8.13
CA ARG A 70 9.31 9.72 -8.46
C ARG A 70 8.25 9.30 -9.49
N LEU A 71 8.64 8.50 -10.49
CA LEU A 71 7.70 7.98 -11.49
C LEU A 71 6.59 7.12 -10.86
N LEU A 72 6.91 6.28 -9.88
CA LEU A 72 5.93 5.46 -9.18
C LEU A 72 4.99 6.34 -8.36
N SER A 73 5.51 7.35 -7.65
CA SER A 73 4.71 8.31 -6.89
C SER A 73 3.71 9.06 -7.79
N VAL A 74 4.14 9.54 -8.96
CA VAL A 74 3.26 10.18 -9.95
C VAL A 74 2.18 9.21 -10.45
N CYS A 75 2.55 7.99 -10.82
CA CYS A 75 1.57 6.99 -11.28
C CYS A 75 0.55 6.61 -10.19
N LEU A 76 0.98 6.56 -8.91
CA LEU A 76 0.08 6.31 -7.78
C LEU A 76 -0.93 7.44 -7.59
N GLN A 77 -0.47 8.68 -7.66
CA GLN A 77 -1.33 9.85 -7.56
C GLN A 77 -2.33 9.92 -8.72
N GLU A 78 -1.86 9.81 -9.97
CA GLU A 78 -2.72 9.83 -11.16
C GLU A 78 -3.77 8.71 -11.11
N SER A 79 -3.37 7.50 -10.71
CA SER A 79 -4.30 6.38 -10.56
C SER A 79 -5.28 6.60 -9.41
N SER A 80 -4.88 7.28 -8.33
CA SER A 80 -5.81 7.65 -7.26
C SER A 80 -6.83 8.68 -7.74
N GLU A 81 -6.40 9.63 -8.56
CA GLU A 81 -7.25 10.67 -9.13
C GLU A 81 -8.27 10.12 -10.12
N SER A 82 -7.86 9.21 -11.01
CA SER A 82 -8.78 8.58 -11.96
C SER A 82 -9.85 7.73 -11.27
N GLN A 83 -9.49 7.06 -10.16
CA GLN A 83 -10.38 6.15 -9.45
C GLN A 83 -11.15 6.82 -8.30
N ALA A 84 -10.99 8.13 -8.09
CA ALA A 84 -11.61 8.88 -6.99
C ALA A 84 -13.14 8.76 -6.93
N SER A 85 -13.77 8.76 -8.10
CA SER A 85 -15.22 8.74 -8.28
C SER A 85 -15.79 7.33 -8.32
N GLU A 86 -14.94 6.32 -8.46
CA GLU A 86 -15.36 4.93 -8.59
C GLU A 86 -15.32 4.28 -7.20
N ASN A 87 -16.48 3.93 -6.64
CA ASN A 87 -16.59 3.31 -5.31
C ASN A 87 -16.01 1.89 -5.30
N HIS A 88 -14.69 1.79 -5.20
CA HIS A 88 -13.95 0.54 -5.20
C HIS A 88 -13.81 -0.10 -3.81
N GLY A 89 -14.51 0.43 -2.81
CA GLY A 89 -14.54 -0.14 -1.48
C GLY A 89 -13.14 -0.36 -0.88
N PHE A 90 -13.00 -1.45 -0.14
CA PHE A 90 -11.82 -1.77 0.65
C PHE A 90 -10.52 -1.89 -0.15
N LEU A 91 -10.59 -2.23 -1.44
CA LEU A 91 -9.41 -2.32 -2.28
C LEU A 91 -8.77 -0.95 -2.54
N TYR A 92 -9.59 0.08 -2.77
CA TYR A 92 -9.10 1.44 -2.93
C TYR A 92 -8.52 1.98 -1.63
N PHE A 93 -9.16 1.66 -0.49
CA PHE A 93 -8.59 1.98 0.82
C PHE A 93 -7.20 1.37 1.01
N TRP A 94 -7.04 0.08 0.73
CA TRP A 94 -5.73 -0.57 0.79
C TRP A 94 -4.71 0.09 -0.15
N PHE A 95 -5.11 0.40 -1.38
CA PHE A 95 -4.26 1.07 -2.36
C PHE A 95 -3.75 2.42 -1.85
N VAL A 96 -4.64 3.30 -1.35
CA VAL A 96 -4.23 4.63 -0.87
C VAL A 96 -3.38 4.55 0.39
N MET A 97 -3.57 3.53 1.24
CA MET A 97 -2.72 3.30 2.41
C MET A 97 -1.31 2.89 2.01
N ILE A 98 -1.17 1.93 1.08
CA ILE A 98 0.15 1.53 0.57
C ILE A 98 0.82 2.68 -0.20
N ALA A 99 0.05 3.40 -1.02
CA ALA A 99 0.55 4.54 -1.76
C ALA A 99 0.99 5.67 -0.82
N GLY A 100 0.24 5.92 0.25
CA GLY A 100 0.58 6.93 1.25
C GLY A 100 1.81 6.56 2.07
N ILE A 101 1.96 5.30 2.51
CA ILE A 101 3.20 4.81 3.14
C ILE A 101 4.39 4.94 2.17
N TRP A 102 4.13 4.78 0.88
CA TRP A 102 5.13 5.08 -0.13
C TRP A 102 5.43 6.59 -0.13
N VAL A 103 4.47 7.48 -0.35
CA VAL A 103 4.77 8.92 -0.54
C VAL A 103 5.04 9.71 0.74
N SER A 104 4.87 9.14 1.94
CA SER A 104 4.91 9.86 3.23
C SER A 104 6.23 10.58 3.57
N ASN A 105 7.33 10.26 2.87
CA ASN A 105 8.61 10.95 3.04
C ASN A 105 8.83 12.12 2.05
N ASP A 106 7.92 12.33 1.10
CA ASP A 106 7.99 13.40 0.10
C ASP A 106 6.86 14.43 0.33
N GLU A 107 7.04 15.67 -0.13
CA GLU A 107 6.02 16.75 -0.05
C GLU A 107 4.68 16.36 -0.71
N ASP A 108 4.70 15.34 -1.57
CA ASP A 108 3.54 14.78 -2.27
C ASP A 108 2.61 13.94 -1.35
N GLY A 109 2.84 13.85 -0.03
CA GLY A 109 2.04 13.02 0.88
C GLY A 109 0.60 13.48 1.13
N GLU A 110 0.30 14.77 0.94
CA GLU A 110 -0.99 15.35 1.32
C GLU A 110 -2.20 14.76 0.57
N TRP A 111 -2.03 14.43 -0.71
CA TRP A 111 -3.13 13.84 -1.50
C TRP A 111 -3.56 12.50 -0.90
N ALA A 112 -2.62 11.68 -0.42
CA ALA A 112 -2.91 10.38 0.16
C ALA A 112 -3.70 10.54 1.47
N ILE A 113 -3.30 11.47 2.33
CA ILE A 113 -4.01 11.83 3.57
C ILE A 113 -5.47 12.19 3.28
N ARG A 114 -5.70 13.07 2.28
CA ARG A 114 -7.05 13.44 1.86
C ARG A 114 -7.87 12.22 1.41
N ARG A 115 -7.30 11.34 0.58
CA ARG A 115 -8.01 10.15 0.08
C ARG A 115 -8.30 9.12 1.16
N ILE A 116 -7.39 8.95 2.12
CA ILE A 116 -7.60 8.09 3.29
C ILE A 116 -8.79 8.60 4.10
N ARG A 117 -8.90 9.91 4.31
CA ARG A 117 -10.06 10.50 4.99
C ARG A 117 -11.37 10.25 4.23
N GLU A 118 -11.37 10.51 2.93
CA GLU A 118 -12.55 10.32 2.07
C GLU A 118 -13.02 8.86 2.09
N THR A 119 -12.10 7.91 1.89
CA THR A 119 -12.44 6.50 1.78
C THR A 119 -12.84 5.88 3.13
N THR A 120 -12.18 6.26 4.23
CA THR A 120 -12.57 5.79 5.58
C THR A 120 -13.95 6.30 5.97
N SER A 121 -14.29 7.54 5.59
CA SER A 121 -15.63 8.10 5.81
C SER A 121 -16.69 7.37 4.98
N LEU A 122 -16.42 7.13 3.69
CA LEU A 122 -17.34 6.40 2.80
C LEU A 122 -17.58 4.96 3.24
N GLN A 123 -16.58 4.33 3.86
CA GLN A 123 -16.63 2.93 4.28
C GLN A 123 -16.98 2.74 5.75
N SER A 124 -17.25 3.83 6.48
CA SER A 124 -17.52 3.81 7.92
C SER A 124 -16.43 3.10 8.73
N ILE A 125 -15.16 3.28 8.34
CA ILE A 125 -13.99 2.80 9.08
C ILE A 125 -13.62 3.86 10.11
N ASN A 126 -13.94 3.61 11.38
CA ASN A 126 -13.84 4.61 12.44
C ASN A 126 -12.66 4.37 13.37
N THR A 127 -12.18 3.12 13.45
CA THR A 127 -11.08 2.73 14.34
C THR A 127 -9.90 2.18 13.54
N TRP A 128 -8.70 2.28 14.14
CA TRP A 128 -7.52 1.63 13.57
C TRP A 128 -7.69 0.10 13.49
N ASP A 129 -8.35 -0.53 14.46
CA ASP A 129 -8.58 -1.98 14.43
C ASP A 129 -9.50 -2.41 13.26
N GLU A 130 -10.49 -1.59 12.90
CA GLU A 130 -11.29 -1.78 11.67
C GLU A 130 -10.42 -1.60 10.42
N ALA A 131 -9.63 -0.51 10.37
CA ALA A 131 -8.72 -0.25 9.26
C ALA A 131 -7.75 -1.42 9.04
N GLN A 132 -7.12 -1.91 10.11
CA GLN A 132 -6.17 -3.00 10.06
C GLN A 132 -6.82 -4.31 9.59
N ARG A 133 -8.04 -4.62 10.06
CA ARG A 133 -8.79 -5.79 9.57
C ARG A 133 -9.04 -5.72 8.07
N VAL A 134 -9.40 -4.54 7.55
CA VAL A 134 -9.59 -4.33 6.12
C VAL A 134 -8.27 -4.45 5.35
N LEU A 135 -7.20 -3.85 5.86
CA LEU A 135 -5.89 -3.86 5.20
C LEU A 135 -5.31 -5.28 5.08
N CYS A 136 -5.50 -6.12 6.10
CA CYS A 136 -5.09 -7.51 6.09
C CYS A 136 -5.88 -8.41 5.12
N MET A 137 -6.98 -7.93 4.52
CA MET A 137 -7.65 -8.65 3.42
C MET A 137 -6.82 -8.63 2.12
N PHE A 138 -5.86 -7.73 2.04
CA PHE A 138 -4.95 -7.52 0.90
C PHE A 138 -3.49 -7.70 1.37
N PRO A 139 -2.51 -7.72 0.44
CA PRO A 139 -1.10 -7.86 0.83
C PRO A 139 -0.66 -6.79 1.84
N TRP A 140 -0.35 -7.22 3.05
CA TRP A 140 0.03 -6.37 4.16
C TRP A 140 0.98 -7.14 5.09
N VAL A 141 2.18 -6.61 5.29
CA VAL A 141 3.15 -7.17 6.25
C VAL A 141 3.09 -6.35 7.53
N HIS A 142 2.65 -6.97 8.62
CA HIS A 142 2.33 -6.26 9.86
C HIS A 142 3.54 -5.47 10.40
N ASP A 143 4.70 -6.11 10.49
CA ASP A 143 5.93 -5.53 11.06
C ASP A 143 6.50 -4.38 10.22
N LEU A 144 6.20 -4.34 8.92
CA LEU A 144 6.73 -3.32 8.01
C LEU A 144 5.76 -2.18 7.79
N HIS A 145 4.45 -2.45 7.75
CA HIS A 145 3.47 -1.45 7.31
C HIS A 145 2.64 -0.88 8.45
N SER A 146 2.48 -1.57 9.59
CA SER A 146 1.47 -1.18 10.59
C SER A 146 1.82 0.08 11.34
N GLN A 147 3.10 0.31 11.66
CA GLN A 147 3.50 1.55 12.31
C GLN A 147 3.29 2.76 11.39
N TYR A 148 3.87 2.73 10.17
CA TYR A 148 3.70 3.82 9.21
C TYR A 148 2.24 4.01 8.78
N GLY A 149 1.49 2.92 8.65
CA GLY A 149 0.07 2.94 8.35
C GLY A 149 -0.74 3.60 9.46
N TYR A 150 -0.44 3.30 10.73
CA TYR A 150 -1.10 3.95 11.86
C TYR A 150 -0.80 5.45 11.92
N GLU A 151 0.46 5.84 11.73
CA GLU A 151 0.87 7.25 11.69
C GLU A 151 0.11 8.01 10.59
N LEU A 152 0.09 7.46 9.38
CA LEU A 152 -0.62 8.03 8.23
C LEU A 152 -2.14 8.10 8.44
N TRP A 153 -2.75 7.03 8.97
CA TRP A 153 -4.18 7.01 9.31
C TRP A 153 -4.52 8.06 10.36
N SER A 154 -3.69 8.20 11.39
CA SER A 154 -3.87 9.19 12.46
C SER A 154 -3.77 10.62 11.92
N MET A 155 -2.83 10.91 11.01
CA MET A 155 -2.75 12.21 10.33
C MET A 155 -4.01 12.51 9.54
N ALA A 156 -4.54 11.54 8.80
CA ALA A 156 -5.77 11.70 8.03
C ALA A 156 -7.01 11.99 8.88
N ARG A 157 -7.03 11.50 10.13
CA ARG A 157 -8.08 11.75 11.11
C ARG A 157 -7.97 13.09 11.83
N ASN A 158 -6.76 13.64 11.96
CA ASN A 158 -6.49 14.84 12.77
C ASN A 158 -6.38 16.15 11.97
N ALA A 159 -6.19 16.10 10.65
CA ALA A 159 -6.15 17.32 9.85
C ALA A 159 -7.57 17.90 9.67
N GLU A 160 -7.86 19.06 10.26
CA GLU A 160 -9.13 19.80 10.10
C GLU A 160 -9.14 20.64 8.82
#